data_AF-A0A2D8RJX9-F1
#
_entry.id   AF-A0A2D8RJX9-F1
#
_cell.length_a   1.000
_cell.length_b   1.000
_cell.length_c   1.000
_cell.angle_alpha   90.00
_cell.angle_beta   90.00
_cell.angle_gamma   90.00
#
_symmetry.space_group_name_H-M   'P 1'
#
loop_
_entity.id
_entity.type
_entity.pdbx_description
1 polymer ?
#
loop_
_entity_poly.entity_id
_entity_poly.type
_entity_poly.pdbx_seq_one_letter_code
_entity_poly.pdbx_strand_id
1 'polypeptide(L)'
;MNKIDGSLVRLTGYLFSLDVTTNQFTRSNVRRTRILSLETESIIINVLPESANIENIRYDYVSADHIHVTGGGIFPTCRKP
;
A
#
# COMPACT_ATOMS: atom_id res chain seq x y z
N MET A 1 -11.29 3.29 32.60
CA MET A 1 -11.89 2.52 31.48
C MET A 1 -10.96 2.69 30.30
N ASN A 2 -10.14 1.68 29.98
CA ASN A 2 -9.20 1.76 28.86
C ASN A 2 -10.00 1.66 27.55
N LYS A 3 -10.08 2.76 26.81
CA LYS A 3 -10.55 2.74 25.41
C LYS A 3 -9.57 1.86 24.64
N ILE A 4 -10.05 0.75 24.08
CA ILE A 4 -9.35 0.09 22.98
C ILE A 4 -9.77 0.88 21.74
N ASP A 5 -8.96 1.87 21.36
CA ASP A 5 -9.16 2.56 20.09
C ASP A 5 -8.94 1.52 18.98
N GLY A 6 -10.04 1.15 18.32
CA GLY A 6 -10.07 0.16 17.23
C GLY A 6 -9.38 0.63 15.94
N SER A 7 -8.59 1.70 16.01
CA SER A 7 -7.85 2.26 14.88
C SER A 7 -6.50 1.60 14.67
N LEU A 8 -6.02 0.75 15.58
CA LEU A 8 -4.76 0.02 15.39
C LEU A 8 -4.98 -1.33 14.71
N VAL A 9 -4.31 -1.54 13.58
CA VAL A 9 -4.30 -2.81 12.85
C VAL A 9 -2.91 -3.44 12.85
N ARG A 10 -2.85 -4.76 13.02
CA ARG A 10 -1.63 -5.56 12.85
C ARG A 10 -1.65 -6.20 11.47
N LEU A 11 -0.67 -5.87 10.63
CA LEU A 11 -0.55 -6.36 9.25
C LEU A 11 0.80 -7.04 9.05
N THR A 12 0.85 -8.08 8.20
CA THR A 12 2.10 -8.77 7.83
C THR A 12 2.26 -8.80 6.32
N GLY A 13 3.25 -8.08 5.81
CA GLY A 13 3.45 -7.87 4.37
C GLY A 13 4.84 -7.38 4.02
N TYR A 14 5.01 -6.96 2.77
CA TYR A 14 6.25 -6.37 2.27
C TYR A 14 6.18 -4.85 2.35
N LEU A 15 7.32 -4.23 2.66
CA LEU A 15 7.47 -2.78 2.59
C LEU A 15 7.81 -2.37 1.17
N PHE A 16 7.21 -1.28 0.72
CA PHE A 16 7.52 -0.64 -0.55
C PHE A 16 8.20 0.70 -0.26
N SER A 17 9.21 1.06 -1.05
CA SER A 17 9.92 2.33 -0.92
C SER A 17 10.09 2.97 -2.29
N LEU A 18 9.81 4.28 -2.37
CA LEU A 18 9.94 5.02 -3.62
C LEU A 18 11.41 5.12 -4.00
N ASP A 19 11.76 4.54 -5.14
CA ASP A 19 13.01 4.84 -5.82
C ASP A 19 12.80 6.12 -6.64
N VAL A 20 13.40 7.21 -6.16
CA VAL A 20 13.29 8.55 -6.76
C VAL A 20 13.97 8.66 -8.12
N THR A 21 14.84 7.70 -8.49
CA THR A 21 15.50 7.71 -9.80
C THR A 21 14.61 7.14 -10.90
N THR A 22 13.78 6.17 -10.54
CA THR A 22 12.85 5.49 -11.46
C THR A 22 11.40 5.94 -11.27
N ASN A 23 11.11 6.70 -10.21
CA ASN A 23 9.75 7.02 -9.73
C ASN A 23 8.87 5.78 -9.50
N GLN A 24 9.48 4.64 -9.18
CA GLN A 24 8.78 3.38 -8.91
C GLN A 24 8.94 2.98 -7.45
N PHE A 25 7.90 2.39 -6.88
CA PHE A 25 8.02 1.76 -5.58
C PHE A 25 8.68 0.38 -5.72
N THR A 26 9.80 0.20 -5.03
CA THR A 26 10.53 -1.07 -4.97
C THR A 26 10.10 -1.86 -3.74
N ARG A 27 9.84 -3.15 -3.93
CA ARG A 27 9.45 -4.07 -2.86
C ARG A 27 10.67 -4.54 -2.08
N SER A 28 10.62 -4.49 -0.76
CA SER A 28 11.61 -5.12 0.11
C SER A 28 11.46 -6.64 0.07
N ASN A 29 12.58 -7.37 0.00
CA ASN A 29 12.60 -8.83 0.04
C ASN A 29 12.26 -9.41 1.42
N VAL A 30 12.11 -8.56 2.44
CA VAL A 30 11.84 -8.99 3.82
C VAL A 30 10.38 -8.72 4.17
N ARG A 31 9.64 -9.79 4.49
CA ARG A 31 8.29 -9.69 5.04
C ARG A 31 8.36 -9.27 6.51
N ARG A 32 7.56 -8.28 6.91
CA ARG A 32 7.54 -7.75 8.27
C ARG A 32 6.11 -7.63 8.78
N THR A 33 5.94 -7.81 10.09
CA THR A 33 4.69 -7.47 10.78
C THR A 33 4.80 -6.05 11.33
N ARG A 34 3.77 -5.22 11.13
CA ARG A 34 3.69 -3.87 11.71
C ARG A 34 2.33 -3.65 12.36
N ILE A 35 2.31 -2.79 13.38
CA ILE A 35 1.09 -2.23 13.94
C ILE A 35 0.98 -0.81 13.39
N LEU A 36 -0.16 -0.50 12.77
CA LEU A 36 -0.40 0.78 12.10
C LEU A 36 -1.71 1.38 12.61
N SER A 37 -1.77 2.71 12.72
CA SER A 37 -3.02 3.42 12.97
C SER A 37 -3.72 3.71 11.65
N LEU A 38 -5.00 3.34 11.53
CA LEU A 38 -5.87 3.66 10.41
C LEU A 38 -6.35 5.11 10.43
N GLU A 39 -6.15 5.84 11.52
CA GLU A 39 -6.52 7.27 11.63
C GLU A 39 -5.56 8.20 10.89
N THR A 40 -4.44 7.68 10.37
CA THR A 40 -3.48 8.50 9.63
C THR A 40 -3.77 8.50 8.14
N GLU A 41 -3.87 9.69 7.53
CA GLU A 41 -4.07 9.91 6.09
C GLU A 41 -2.88 9.51 5.19
N SER A 42 -1.84 8.91 5.78
CA SER A 42 -0.60 8.52 5.10
C SER A 42 -0.56 7.04 4.69
N ILE A 43 -1.59 6.27 5.00
CA ILE A 43 -1.65 4.83 4.70
C ILE A 43 -2.58 4.59 3.52
N ILE A 44 -2.05 3.95 2.47
CA ILE A 44 -2.82 3.46 1.34
C ILE A 44 -3.06 1.96 1.54
N ILE A 45 -4.33 1.55 1.54
CA ILE A 45 -4.74 0.15 1.60
C ILE A 45 -5.44 -0.21 0.30
N ASN A 46 -4.78 -1.04 -0.52
CA ASN A 46 -5.38 -1.59 -1.72
C ASN A 46 -6.02 -2.94 -1.43
N VAL A 47 -7.34 -3.01 -1.57
CA VAL A 47 -8.08 -4.27 -1.52
C VAL A 47 -8.10 -4.86 -2.93
N LEU A 48 -7.40 -5.96 -3.10
CA LEU A 48 -7.23 -6.63 -4.39
C LEU A 48 -8.15 -7.86 -4.45
N PRO A 49 -8.69 -8.23 -5.63
CA PRO A 49 -9.40 -9.49 -5.76
C PRO A 49 -8.45 -10.67 -5.49
N GLU A 50 -9.00 -11.79 -5.02
CA GLU A 50 -8.19 -12.99 -4.69
C GLU A 50 -7.38 -13.51 -5.89
N SER A 51 -7.89 -13.31 -7.11
CA SER A 51 -7.21 -13.67 -8.35
C SER A 51 -6.06 -12.74 -8.74
N ALA A 52 -5.81 -11.65 -8.00
CA ALA A 52 -4.73 -10.72 -8.30
C ALA A 52 -3.37 -11.39 -8.06
N ASN A 53 -2.52 -11.39 -9.09
CA ASN A 53 -1.14 -11.81 -8.94
C ASN A 53 -0.31 -10.70 -8.27
N ILE A 54 -0.22 -10.75 -6.94
CA ILE A 54 0.46 -9.76 -6.10
C ILE A 54 1.95 -9.61 -6.46
N GLU A 55 2.58 -10.67 -6.97
CA GLU A 55 4.01 -10.65 -7.33
C GLU A 55 4.30 -9.73 -8.54
N ASN A 56 3.29 -9.45 -9.36
CA ASN A 56 3.42 -8.62 -10.56
C ASN A 56 2.89 -7.19 -10.38
N ILE A 57 2.45 -6.82 -9.17
CA ILE A 57 1.94 -5.47 -8.90
C ILE A 57 3.10 -4.48 -8.85
N ARG A 58 2.96 -3.41 -9.62
CA ARG A 58 3.82 -2.23 -9.64
C ARG A 58 3.03 -1.02 -9.18
N TYR A 59 3.71 -0.15 -8.44
CA TYR A 59 3.18 1.14 -8.03
C TYR A 59 4.08 2.21 -8.62
N ASP A 60 3.52 3.03 -9.49
CA ASP A 60 4.18 4.15 -10.15
C ASP A 60 3.72 5.44 -9.46
N TYR A 61 4.68 6.24 -9.01
CA TYR A 61 4.38 7.55 -8.42
C TYR A 61 4.13 8.57 -9.52
N VAL A 62 2.93 9.13 -9.57
CA VAL A 62 2.54 10.16 -10.57
C VAL A 62 2.57 11.55 -9.93
N SER A 63 1.97 11.70 -8.75
CA SER A 63 2.01 12.91 -7.93
C SER A 63 1.67 12.60 -6.47
N ALA A 64 1.76 13.60 -5.59
CA ALA A 64 1.53 13.42 -4.15
C ALA A 64 0.18 12.76 -3.81
N ASP A 65 -0.83 13.00 -4.64
CA ASP A 65 -2.21 12.51 -4.45
C ASP A 65 -2.60 11.42 -5.47
N HIS A 66 -1.67 11.01 -6.33
CA HIS A 66 -1.91 10.07 -7.41
C HIS A 66 -0.80 9.03 -7.51
N ILE A 67 -1.16 7.79 -7.17
CA ILE A 67 -0.33 6.62 -7.41
C ILE A 67 -1.05 5.73 -8.42
N HIS A 68 -0.34 5.35 -9.47
CA HIS A 68 -0.86 4.41 -10.46
C HIS A 68 -0.41 3.00 -10.08
N VAL A 69 -1.36 2.05 -10.06
CA VAL A 69 -1.10 0.65 -9.75
C VAL A 69 -1.23 -0.16 -11.04
N THR A 70 -0.15 -0.79 -11.49
CA THR A 70 -0.11 -1.54 -12.75
C THR A 70 0.29 -3.01 -12.51
N GLY A 71 -0.28 -3.93 -13.29
CA GLY A 71 0.02 -5.36 -13.21
C GLY A 71 -0.79 -6.10 -12.15
N GLY A 72 -1.79 -6.89 -12.57
CA GLY A 72 -2.65 -7.68 -11.66
C GLY A 72 -4.14 -7.73 -12.02
N GLY A 73 -4.55 -7.12 -13.14
CA GLY A 73 -5.94 -7.03 -13.58
C GLY A 73 -6.43 -5.58 -13.68
N ILE A 74 -7.72 -5.37 -13.96
CA ILE A 74 -8.35 -4.04 -14.01
C ILE A 74 -8.32 -3.45 -12.60
N PHE A 75 -7.50 -2.41 -12.39
CA PHE A 75 -7.47 -1.67 -11.12
C PHE A 75 -8.24 -0.36 -11.21
N PRO A 76 -9.03 -0.01 -10.18
CA PRO A 76 -9.52 1.35 -10.01
C PRO A 76 -8.34 2.27 -9.68
N THR A 77 -8.34 3.48 -10.24
CA THR A 77 -7.38 4.52 -9.91
C THR A 77 -7.55 4.94 -8.44
N CYS A 78 -6.50 4.82 -7.63
CA CYS A 78 -6.51 5.33 -6.26
C CYS A 78 -6.13 6.81 -6.27
N ARG A 79 -7.13 7.67 -6.03
CA ARG A 79 -6.95 9.10 -5.80
C ARG A 79 -7.02 9.34 -4.30
N LYS A 80 -6.06 10.08 -3.74
CA LYS A 80 -6.18 10.56 -2.36
C LYS A 80 -7.40 11.50 -2.26
N PRO A 81 -8.26 11.38 -1.23
CA PRO A 81 -9.36 12.31 -1.02
C PRO A 81 -8.88 13.74 -0.78
#